data_AF-E7ABA9-F1
#
_entry.id   AF-E7ABA9-F1
#
_cell.length_a   1.000
_cell.length_b   1.000
_cell.length_c   1.000
_cell.angle_alpha   90.00
_cell.angle_beta   90.00
_cell.angle_gamma   90.00
#
_symmetry.space_group_name_H-M   'P 1'
#
loop_
_entity.id
_entity.type
_entity.pdbx_description
1 polymer ?
#
loop_
_entity_poly.entity_id
_entity_poly.type
_entity_poly.pdbx_seq_one_letter_code
_entity_poly.pdbx_strand_id
1 'polypeptide(L)'
;MSELESNLFFSLFNRLKDKKDTIIRFTPKELKALAGNPHMDNERLYKLVINLFNNIARANFDLIKMLDDEKVRRSKVMFFKKFEIQHDKNKKLNT
;
A
#
# COMPACT_ATOMS: atom_id res chain seq x y z
N MET A 1 2.85 12.72 2.11
CA MET A 1 3.49 11.48 2.60
C MET A 1 4.79 11.85 3.28
N SER A 2 5.12 11.21 4.40
CA SER A 2 6.43 11.28 5.05
C SER A 2 7.50 10.55 4.22
N GLU A 3 8.77 10.77 4.53
CA GLU A 3 9.89 10.11 3.85
C GLU A 3 9.79 8.57 3.93
N LEU A 4 9.50 8.04 5.13
CA LEU A 4 9.32 6.59 5.33
C LEU A 4 8.13 6.02 4.54
N GLU A 5 7.03 6.79 4.42
CA GLU A 5 5.88 6.39 3.59
C GLU A 5 6.25 6.39 2.11
N SER A 6 6.97 7.40 1.64
CA SER A 6 7.43 7.50 0.25
C SER A 6 8.39 6.36 -0.09
N ASN A 7 9.38 6.07 0.78
CA ASN A 7 10.32 4.97 0.59
C ASN A 7 9.60 3.62 0.50
N LEU A 8 8.66 3.38 1.43
CA LEU A 8 7.86 2.17 1.42
C LEU A 8 6.98 2.09 0.16
N PHE A 9 6.34 3.19 -0.24
CA PHE A 9 5.50 3.26 -1.44
C PHE A 9 6.28 2.91 -2.72
N PHE A 10 7.40 3.59 -2.97
CA PHE A 10 8.19 3.35 -4.19
C PHE A 10 8.79 1.94 -4.21
N SER A 11 9.23 1.45 -3.05
CA SER A 11 9.77 0.08 -2.94
C SER A 11 8.70 -0.98 -3.22
N LEU A 12 7.48 -0.81 -2.69
CA LEU A 12 6.35 -1.69 -2.98
C LEU A 12 5.95 -1.60 -4.45
N PHE A 13 5.82 -0.39 -5.00
CA PHE A 13 5.48 -0.17 -6.40
C PHE A 13 6.49 -0.85 -7.34
N ASN A 14 7.78 -0.63 -7.14
CA ASN A 14 8.83 -1.27 -7.94
C ASN A 14 8.79 -2.80 -7.88
N ARG A 15 8.43 -3.38 -6.73
CA ARG A 15 8.31 -4.84 -6.57
C ARG A 15 7.02 -5.40 -7.18
N LEU A 16 5.97 -4.59 -7.29
CA LEU A 16 4.65 -4.98 -7.76
C LEU A 16 4.38 -4.66 -9.23
N LYS A 17 5.07 -3.68 -9.84
CA LYS A 17 4.75 -3.13 -11.17
C LYS A 17 4.64 -4.18 -12.28
N ASP A 18 5.42 -5.26 -12.21
CA ASP A 18 5.44 -6.32 -13.23
C ASP A 18 4.62 -7.57 -12.83
N LYS A 19 3.99 -7.56 -11.64
CA LYS A 19 3.38 -8.76 -11.04
C LYS A 19 1.87 -8.87 -11.19
N LYS A 20 1.24 -7.98 -11.97
CA LYS A 20 -0.22 -7.95 -12.22
C LYS A 20 -1.00 -8.07 -10.90
N ASP A 21 -2.05 -8.90 -10.85
CA ASP A 21 -2.91 -9.08 -9.67
C ASP A 21 -2.38 -10.11 -8.65
N THR A 22 -1.07 -10.34 -8.58
CA THR A 22 -0.47 -11.33 -7.66
C THR A 22 -0.53 -10.83 -6.22
N ILE A 23 -1.03 -11.67 -5.30
CA ILE A 23 -0.98 -11.40 -3.85
C ILE A 23 0.47 -11.58 -3.36
N ILE A 24 1.04 -10.53 -2.77
CA ILE A 24 2.39 -10.56 -2.19
C ILE A 24 2.32 -10.41 -0.68
N ARG A 25 2.94 -11.34 0.03
CA ARG A 25 3.06 -11.34 1.49
C ARG A 25 4.41 -10.76 1.89
N PHE A 26 4.41 -9.92 2.92
CA PHE A 26 5.61 -9.31 3.47
C PHE A 26 5.71 -9.60 4.95
N THR A 27 6.91 -9.94 5.42
CA THR A 27 7.24 -9.98 6.83
C THR A 27 7.44 -8.56 7.39
N PRO A 28 7.29 -8.34 8.71
CA PRO A 28 7.64 -7.06 9.33
C PRO A 28 9.08 -6.63 9.02
N LYS A 29 10.02 -7.57 9.01
CA LYS A 29 11.43 -7.31 8.70
C LYS A 29 11.61 -6.77 7.27
N GLU A 30 10.94 -7.37 6.29
CA GLU A 30 10.96 -6.86 4.91
C GLU A 30 10.37 -5.46 4.82
N LEU A 31 9.22 -5.19 5.44
CA LEU A 31 8.59 -3.87 5.39
C LEU A 31 9.47 -2.78 6.01
N LYS A 32 10.15 -3.09 7.12
CA LYS A 32 11.11 -2.19 7.77
C LYS A 32 12.30 -1.87 6.87
N ALA A 33 12.84 -2.89 6.19
CA ALA A 33 13.91 -2.71 5.22
C ALA A 33 13.48 -1.86 4.03
N LEU A 34 12.28 -2.13 3.47
CA LEU A 34 11.71 -1.36 2.36
C LEU A 34 11.39 0.09 2.74
N ALA A 35 11.01 0.34 4.00
CA ALA A 35 10.82 1.69 4.53
C ALA A 35 12.14 2.43 4.80
N GLY A 36 13.30 1.76 4.73
CA GLY A 36 14.61 2.33 5.03
C GLY A 36 14.91 2.44 6.53
N ASN A 37 14.17 1.75 7.40
CA ASN A 37 14.42 1.73 8.84
C ASN A 37 14.29 0.30 9.42
N PRO A 38 15.34 -0.53 9.32
CA PRO A 38 15.33 -1.91 9.79
C PRO A 38 15.06 -2.07 11.30
N HIS A 39 15.37 -1.06 12.11
CA HIS A 39 15.26 -1.09 13.57
C HIS A 39 13.94 -0.54 14.11
N MET A 40 13.02 -0.11 13.24
CA MET A 40 11.69 0.38 13.63
C MET A 40 10.95 -0.67 14.45
N ASP A 41 10.27 -0.25 15.52
CA ASP A 41 9.39 -1.13 16.29
C ASP A 41 8.12 -1.50 15.49
N ASN A 42 7.41 -2.54 15.94
CA ASN A 42 6.23 -3.04 15.21
C ASN A 42 5.01 -2.12 15.33
N GLU A 43 4.88 -1.34 16.40
CA GLU A 43 3.76 -0.41 16.57
C GLU A 43 3.87 0.76 15.59
N ARG A 44 5.07 1.34 15.48
CA ARG A 44 5.41 2.38 14.52
C ARG A 44 5.29 1.86 13.09
N LEU A 45 5.72 0.63 12.82
CA LEU A 45 5.51 0.00 11.51
C LEU A 45 4.03 -0.11 11.16
N TYR A 46 3.19 -0.54 12.10
CA TYR A 46 1.74 -0.65 11.88
C TYR A 46 1.13 0.71 11.54
N LYS A 47 1.44 1.76 12.31
CA LYS A 47 0.97 3.13 12.04
C LYS A 47 1.43 3.63 10.67
N LEU A 48 2.70 3.41 10.31
CA LEU A 48 3.27 3.78 9.01
C LEU A 48 2.48 3.14 7.86
N VAL A 49 2.26 1.83 7.95
CA VAL A 49 1.53 1.06 6.92
C VAL A 49 0.10 1.56 6.78
N ILE A 50 -0.62 1.77 7.89
CA ILE A 50 -1.99 2.30 7.85
C ILE A 50 -2.04 3.71 7.24
N ASN A 51 -1.13 4.60 7.61
CA ASN A 51 -1.11 5.95 7.07
C ASN A 51 -0.77 5.97 5.58
N LEU A 52 0.18 5.15 5.14
CA LEU A 52 0.47 4.97 3.72
C LEU A 52 -0.79 4.53 2.95
N PHE A 53 -1.53 3.54 3.46
CA PHE A 53 -2.76 3.10 2.80
C PHE A 53 -3.85 4.16 2.76
N ASN A 54 -4.04 4.91 3.84
CA ASN A 54 -4.97 6.03 3.84
C ASN A 54 -4.56 7.10 2.82
N ASN A 55 -3.26 7.36 2.66
CA ASN A 55 -2.75 8.30 1.68
C ASN A 55 -2.95 7.80 0.24
N ILE A 56 -2.68 6.52 -0.03
CA ILE A 56 -2.97 5.90 -1.34
C ILE A 56 -4.47 5.93 -1.63
N ALA A 57 -5.31 5.60 -0.64
CA ALA A 57 -6.76 5.59 -0.79
C ALA A 57 -7.31 6.97 -1.13
N ARG A 58 -6.76 8.02 -0.51
CA ARG A 58 -7.07 9.42 -0.79
C ARG A 58 -6.54 9.91 -2.13
N ALA A 59 -5.46 9.29 -2.65
CA ALA A 59 -4.90 9.62 -3.96
C ALA A 59 -5.67 8.98 -5.13
N ASN A 60 -6.63 8.08 -4.86
CA ASN A 60 -7.47 7.52 -5.92
C ASN A 60 -8.29 8.62 -6.59
N PHE A 61 -8.44 8.51 -7.91
CA PHE A 61 -9.16 9.51 -8.70
C PHE A 61 -10.60 9.06 -8.94
N ASP A 62 -11.53 9.98 -8.77
CA ASP A 62 -12.87 9.83 -9.32
C ASP A 62 -12.82 10.24 -10.80
N LEU A 63 -13.01 9.27 -11.70
CA LEU A 63 -13.30 9.57 -13.09
C LEU A 63 -14.77 9.97 -13.18
N ILE A 64 -14.98 11.25 -13.49
CA ILE A 64 -16.29 11.84 -13.72
C ILE A 64 -16.44 12.02 -15.23
N LYS A 65 -17.38 11.30 -15.85
CA LYS A 65 -17.76 11.50 -17.25
C LYS A 65 -19.16 12.12 -17.31
N MET A 66 -19.25 13.25 -18.02
CA MET A 66 -20.53 13.80 -18.48
C MET A 66 -21.02 12.96 -19.66
N LEU A 67 -22.30 12.60 -19.64
CA LEU A 67 -23.01 12.00 -20.77
C LEU A 67 -23.96 13.04 -21.36
N ASP A 68 -24.34 12.86 -22.63
CA ASP A 68 -25.10 13.84 -23.42
C ASP A 68 -26.49 14.20 -22.82
N ASP A 69 -26.95 13.48 -21.79
CA ASP A 69 -28.26 13.64 -21.13
C ASP A 69 -28.18 14.22 -19.69
N GLU A 70 -27.16 15.03 -19.35
CA GLU A 70 -26.87 15.51 -17.98
C GLU A 70 -26.56 14.40 -16.94
N LYS A 71 -26.48 13.15 -17.38
CA LYS A 71 -26.13 12.02 -16.52
C LYS A 71 -24.63 12.01 -16.23
N VAL A 72 -24.28 11.96 -14.96
CA VAL A 72 -22.90 11.85 -14.51
C VAL A 72 -22.56 10.38 -14.22
N ARG A 73 -21.64 9.81 -14.98
CA ARG A 73 -21.03 8.52 -14.62
C ARG A 73 -19.80 8.76 -13.76
N ARG A 74 -19.83 8.27 -12.52
CA ARG A 74 -18.68 8.25 -11.61
C ARG A 74 -18.08 6.85 -11.56
N SER A 75 -16.77 6.75 -11.69
CA SER A 75 -16.03 5.51 -11.45
C SER A 75 -14.71 5.80 -10.75
N LYS A 76 -14.33 4.97 -9.77
CA LYS A 76 -13.05 5.10 -9.08
C LYS A 76 -11.93 4.46 -9.90
N VAL A 77 -10.87 5.21 -10.16
CA VAL A 77 -9.60 4.69 -10.67
C VAL A 77 -8.68 4.51 -9.48
N MET A 78 -8.52 3.25 -9.06
CA MET A 78 -7.70 2.87 -7.92
C MET A 78 -6.27 2.57 -8.37
N PHE A 79 -5.26 2.99 -7.61
CA PHE A 79 -3.85 2.63 -7.88
C PHE A 79 -3.59 1.12 -7.78
N PHE A 80 -4.33 0.43 -6.90
CA PHE A 80 -4.27 -1.03 -6.74
C PHE A 80 -5.70 -1.59 -6.75
N LYS A 81 -5.97 -2.63 -7.55
CA LYS A 81 -7.29 -3.30 -7.58
C LYS A 81 -7.55 -4.14 -6.32
N LYS A 82 -6.53 -4.83 -5.81
CA LYS A 82 -6.57 -5.62 -4.58
C LYS A 82 -5.15 -5.76 -4.01
N PHE A 83 -4.99 -5.57 -2.71
CA PHE A 83 -3.73 -5.83 -2.02
C PHE A 83 -4.01 -6.28 -0.57
N GLU A 84 -3.21 -7.21 -0.06
CA GLU A 84 -3.42 -7.81 1.26
C GLU A 84 -2.06 -8.01 1.96
N ILE A 85 -1.88 -7.37 3.13
CA ILE A 85 -0.74 -7.64 4.01
C ILE A 85 -1.22 -8.55 5.12
N GLN A 86 -0.79 -9.80 5.11
CA GLN A 86 -1.01 -10.71 6.23
C GLN A 86 0.20 -10.67 7.17
N HIS A 87 0.01 -10.18 8.39
CA HIS A 87 0.96 -10.32 9.49
C HIS A 87 0.65 -11.60 10.25
N ASP A 88 1.52 -12.61 10.15
CA ASP A 88 1.38 -13.84 10.93
C ASP A 88 1.74 -13.57 12.39
N LYS A 89 0.74 -13.50 13.27
CA LYS A 89 0.93 -13.30 14.72
C LYS A 89 1.66 -14.47 15.39
N ASN A 90 1.74 -15.65 14.76
CA ASN A 90 2.21 -16.87 15.39
C ASN A 90 3.56 -17.38 14.87
N LYS A 91 4.22 -16.67 13.95
CA LYS A 91 5.54 -17.07 13.46
C LYS A 91 6.62 -16.68 14.49
N LYS A 92 6.90 -17.58 15.44
CA LYS A 92 8.13 -17.49 16.26
C LYS A 92 9.33 -17.46 15.30
N LEU A 93 10.04 -16.34 15.28
CA LEU A 93 11.36 -16.24 14.68
C LEU A 93 12.29 -17.09 15.55
N ASN A 94 12.62 -18.29 15.09
CA ASN A 94 13.75 -19.01 15.64
C ASN A 94 14.99 -18.15 15.37
N THR A 95 15.65 -17.78 16.47
CA THR A 95 16.91 -17.04 16.58
C THR A 95 18.01 -17.62 15.73
#